data_AF-A0A7D5RPR1-F1
#
_entry.id   AF-A0A7D5RPR1-F1
#
_cell.length_a   1.000
_cell.length_b   1.000
_cell.length_c   1.000
_cell.angle_alpha   90.00
_cell.angle_beta   90.00
_cell.angle_gamma   90.00
#
_symmetry.space_group_name_H-M   'P 1'
#
loop_
_entity.id
_entity.type
_entity.pdbx_description
1 polymer ?
#
loop_
_entity_poly.entity_id
_entity_poly.type
_entity_poly.pdbx_seq_one_letter_code
_entity_poly.pdbx_strand_id
1 'polypeptide(L)'
;MLQPLLDLTEAASELASEQKVQGNINELKFQTQLNEYLEAKILLYKSQLEVVRLTEKMNQLLGISFFETCWIISAELPPILEEELSFCCLEEIALSERLDLQVSIWEIERLARMFGIKQWWAYTDAYFGGSYEKDAEGFKVGGAGFAFALPLFNYGQADRARLQALFMQSIHLYHAKNRNSS
;
A
#
# COMPACT_ATOMS: atom_id res chain seq x y z
N MET A 1 -0.56 -32.92 -1.83
CA MET A 1 -0.36 -33.82 -0.67
C MET A 1 -1.65 -34.37 -0.07
N LEU A 2 -2.85 -33.88 -0.41
CA LEU A 2 -4.12 -34.35 0.19
C LEU A 2 -4.80 -35.51 -0.55
N GLN A 3 -4.40 -35.80 -1.79
CA GLN A 3 -4.93 -36.93 -2.57
C GLN A 3 -4.70 -38.29 -1.89
N PRO A 4 -3.47 -38.61 -1.41
CA PRO A 4 -3.25 -39.90 -0.73
C PRO A 4 -4.10 -40.08 0.54
N LEU A 5 -4.39 -38.99 1.26
CA LEU A 5 -5.26 -39.03 2.43
C LEU A 5 -6.71 -39.37 2.03
N LEU A 6 -7.22 -38.76 0.95
CA LEU A 6 -8.54 -39.07 0.44
C LEU A 6 -8.64 -40.55 0.04
N ASP A 7 -7.69 -41.04 -0.76
CA ASP A 7 -7.66 -42.42 -1.24
C ASP A 7 -7.64 -43.43 -0.07
N LEU A 8 -6.87 -43.15 0.99
CA LEU A 8 -6.82 -43.96 2.20
C LEU A 8 -8.17 -44.00 2.93
N THR A 9 -8.79 -42.82 3.12
CA THR A 9 -10.09 -42.74 3.81
C THR A 9 -11.23 -43.35 2.99
N GLU A 10 -11.15 -43.29 1.66
CA GLU A 10 -12.10 -43.90 0.73
C GLU A 10 -12.08 -45.42 0.87
N ALA A 11 -10.90 -46.03 0.73
CA ALA A 11 -10.69 -47.47 0.89
C ALA A 11 -11.14 -47.97 2.28
N ALA A 12 -10.87 -47.20 3.33
CA ALA A 12 -11.32 -47.53 4.68
C ALA A 12 -12.87 -47.48 4.79
N SER A 13 -13.52 -46.50 4.16
CA SER A 13 -14.99 -46.39 4.14
C SER A 13 -15.65 -47.52 3.36
N GLU A 14 -15.04 -47.95 2.24
CA GLU A 14 -15.49 -49.08 1.43
C GLU A 14 -15.41 -50.38 2.24
N LEU A 15 -14.26 -50.63 2.90
CA LEU A 15 -14.09 -51.78 3.79
C LEU A 15 -15.12 -51.78 4.93
N ALA A 16 -15.36 -50.63 5.56
CA ALA A 16 -16.37 -50.50 6.60
C ALA A 16 -17.79 -50.82 6.07
N SER A 17 -18.09 -50.43 4.83
CA SER A 17 -19.37 -50.75 4.19
C SER A 17 -19.57 -52.26 4.03
N GLU A 18 -18.56 -52.99 3.58
CA GLU A 18 -18.60 -54.46 3.43
C GLU A 18 -18.73 -55.15 4.78
N GLN A 19 -17.97 -54.71 5.77
CA GLN A 19 -18.03 -55.25 7.13
C GLN A 19 -19.40 -55.03 7.77
N LYS A 20 -20.06 -53.91 7.50
CA LYS A 20 -21.42 -53.63 7.98
C LYS A 20 -22.45 -54.55 7.34
N VAL A 21 -22.35 -54.79 6.03
CA VAL A 21 -23.22 -55.74 5.31
C VAL A 21 -23.07 -57.16 5.88
N GLN A 22 -21.86 -57.55 6.25
CA GLN A 22 -21.58 -58.84 6.90
C GLN A 22 -21.94 -58.87 8.40
N GLY A 23 -22.35 -57.73 9.00
CA GLY A 23 -22.69 -57.63 10.42
C GLY A 23 -21.49 -57.60 11.38
N ASN A 24 -20.27 -57.44 10.86
CA ASN A 24 -19.02 -57.42 11.64
C ASN A 24 -18.83 -56.11 12.42
N ILE A 25 -19.40 -55.00 11.93
CA ILE A 25 -19.38 -53.70 12.60
C ILE A 25 -20.79 -53.13 12.76
N ASN A 26 -20.95 -52.22 13.72
CA ASN A 26 -22.22 -51.52 13.96
C ASN A 26 -22.34 -50.24 13.10
N GLU A 27 -23.54 -49.66 13.11
CA GLU A 27 -23.83 -48.40 12.39
C GLU A 27 -22.87 -47.28 12.76
N LEU A 28 -22.60 -47.11 14.06
CA LEU A 28 -21.74 -46.04 14.55
C LEU A 28 -20.34 -46.09 13.92
N LYS A 29 -19.70 -47.26 13.91
CA LYS A 29 -18.36 -47.45 13.31
C LYS A 29 -18.35 -47.15 11.81
N PHE A 30 -19.38 -47.59 11.08
CA PHE A 30 -19.51 -47.26 9.67
C PHE A 30 -19.65 -45.75 9.45
N GLN A 31 -20.50 -45.08 10.23
CA GLN A 31 -20.71 -43.63 10.13
C GLN A 31 -19.44 -42.84 10.49
N THR A 32 -18.65 -43.30 11.46
CA THR A 32 -17.34 -42.71 11.76
C THR A 32 -16.43 -42.76 10.53
N GLN A 33 -16.28 -43.92 9.90
CA GLN A 33 -15.41 -44.06 8.73
C GLN A 33 -15.91 -43.26 7.52
N LEU A 34 -17.23 -43.18 7.33
CA LEU A 34 -17.85 -42.36 6.30
C LEU A 34 -17.59 -40.87 6.54
N ASN A 35 -17.70 -40.40 7.79
CA ASN A 35 -17.42 -39.01 8.15
C ASN A 35 -15.95 -38.65 7.87
N GLU A 36 -15.00 -39.53 8.23
CA GLU A 36 -13.57 -39.30 7.94
C GLU A 36 -13.30 -39.12 6.44
N TYR A 37 -13.93 -39.93 5.58
CA TYR A 37 -13.85 -39.77 4.12
C TYR A 37 -14.44 -38.44 3.65
N LEU A 38 -15.62 -38.06 4.14
CA LEU A 38 -16.27 -36.80 3.77
C LEU A 38 -15.44 -35.58 4.20
N GLU A 39 -14.83 -35.64 5.38
CA GLU A 39 -13.94 -34.58 5.88
C GLU A 39 -12.68 -34.45 5.02
N ALA A 40 -12.03 -35.56 4.66
CA ALA A 40 -10.89 -35.56 3.75
C ALA A 40 -11.25 -34.96 2.39
N LYS A 41 -12.44 -35.28 1.86
CA LYS A 41 -12.96 -34.73 0.61
C LYS A 41 -13.19 -33.21 0.69
N ILE A 42 -13.78 -32.73 1.79
CA ILE A 42 -13.96 -31.28 2.03
C ILE A 42 -12.60 -30.58 2.08
N LEU A 43 -11.61 -31.18 2.76
CA LEU A 43 -10.27 -30.61 2.89
C LEU A 43 -9.59 -30.46 1.52
N LEU A 44 -9.71 -31.47 0.65
CA LEU A 44 -9.18 -31.43 -0.71
C LEU A 44 -9.82 -30.28 -1.51
N TYR A 45 -11.15 -30.17 -1.50
CA TYR A 45 -11.84 -29.09 -2.23
C TYR A 45 -11.50 -27.70 -1.69
N LYS A 46 -11.38 -27.54 -0.36
CA LYS A 46 -10.94 -26.27 0.24
C LYS A 46 -9.54 -25.90 -0.22
N SER A 47 -8.61 -26.86 -0.21
CA SER A 47 -7.24 -26.62 -0.69
C SER A 47 -7.21 -26.23 -2.17
N GLN A 48 -7.99 -26.90 -3.02
CA GLN A 48 -8.08 -26.56 -4.45
C GLN A 48 -8.67 -25.15 -4.67
N LEU A 49 -9.72 -24.80 -3.92
CA LEU A 49 -10.31 -23.46 -3.98
C LEU A 49 -9.32 -22.38 -3.52
N GLU A 50 -8.54 -22.67 -2.48
CA GLU A 50 -7.53 -21.74 -1.98
C GLU A 50 -6.41 -21.51 -3.00
N VAL A 51 -6.00 -22.54 -3.74
CA VAL A 51 -5.09 -22.38 -4.88
C VAL A 51 -5.68 -21.40 -5.89
N VAL A 52 -6.93 -21.61 -6.34
CA VAL A 52 -7.60 -20.69 -7.28
C VAL A 52 -7.64 -19.27 -6.74
N ARG A 53 -8.08 -19.08 -5.49
CA ARG A 53 -8.15 -17.77 -4.84
C ARG A 53 -6.79 -17.07 -4.77
N LEU A 54 -5.74 -17.80 -4.45
CA LEU A 54 -4.37 -17.25 -4.37
C LEU A 54 -3.82 -16.93 -5.77
N THR A 55 -4.12 -17.75 -6.78
CA THR A 55 -3.74 -17.45 -8.17
C THR A 55 -4.42 -16.18 -8.68
N GLU A 56 -5.72 -15.99 -8.41
CA GLU A 56 -6.44 -14.76 -8.74
C GLU A 56 -5.86 -13.54 -8.02
N LYS A 57 -5.59 -13.67 -6.71
CA LYS A 57 -4.96 -12.60 -5.93
C LYS A 57 -3.58 -12.24 -6.50
N MET A 58 -2.80 -13.23 -6.91
CA MET A 58 -1.48 -12.98 -7.51
C MET A 58 -1.61 -12.30 -8.87
N ASN A 59 -2.55 -12.73 -9.72
CA ASN A 59 -2.82 -12.05 -10.99
C ASN A 59 -3.21 -10.59 -10.78
N GLN A 60 -4.05 -10.29 -9.78
CA GLN A 60 -4.38 -8.91 -9.41
C GLN A 60 -3.15 -8.10 -8.98
N LEU A 61 -2.27 -8.68 -8.15
CA LEU A 61 -1.02 -8.02 -7.72
C LEU A 61 -0.04 -7.78 -8.87
N LEU A 62 0.00 -8.69 -9.85
CA LEU A 62 0.82 -8.57 -11.05
C LEU A 62 0.16 -7.70 -12.15
N GLY A 63 -1.07 -7.23 -11.95
CA GLY A 63 -1.83 -6.46 -12.94
C GLY A 63 -2.22 -7.27 -14.18
N ILE A 64 -2.22 -8.60 -14.11
CA ILE A 64 -2.58 -9.49 -15.21
C ILE A 64 -4.09 -9.63 -15.23
N SER A 65 -4.74 -9.06 -16.23
CA SER A 65 -6.21 -9.06 -16.38
C SER A 65 -6.75 -10.11 -17.36
N PHE A 66 -5.88 -10.88 -18.02
CA PHE A 66 -6.27 -11.83 -19.06
C PHE A 66 -6.08 -13.30 -18.63
N PHE A 67 -6.86 -14.18 -19.27
CA PHE A 67 -7.08 -15.59 -18.96
C PHE A 67 -5.86 -16.52 -19.13
N GLU A 68 -4.71 -16.01 -19.58
CA GLU A 68 -3.49 -16.81 -19.74
C GLU A 68 -2.48 -16.41 -18.67
N THR A 69 -2.34 -17.27 -17.68
CA THR A 69 -1.33 -17.17 -16.63
C THR A 69 0.06 -17.33 -17.25
N CYS A 70 0.81 -16.25 -17.43
CA CYS A 70 2.17 -16.30 -18.02
C CYS A 70 3.26 -16.76 -17.04
N TRP A 71 2.90 -17.20 -15.83
CA TRP A 71 3.84 -17.58 -14.78
C TRP A 71 3.57 -19.01 -14.31
N ILE A 72 4.63 -19.70 -13.89
CA ILE A 72 4.58 -21.08 -13.40
C ILE A 72 4.99 -21.07 -11.93
N ILE A 73 4.16 -21.64 -11.05
CA ILE A 73 4.54 -21.89 -9.66
C ILE A 73 5.18 -23.27 -9.60
N SER A 74 6.39 -23.34 -9.03
CA SER A 74 7.03 -24.61 -8.70
C SER A 74 6.19 -25.38 -7.69
N ALA A 75 6.10 -26.70 -7.84
CA ALA A 75 5.37 -27.55 -6.91
C ALA A 75 6.01 -27.59 -5.50
N GLU A 76 7.29 -27.22 -5.40
CA GLU A 76 8.05 -27.20 -4.16
C GLU A 76 8.41 -25.77 -3.77
N LEU A 77 8.24 -25.49 -2.47
CA LEU A 77 8.68 -24.23 -1.88
C LEU A 77 10.22 -24.20 -1.90
N PRO A 78 10.85 -23.12 -2.40
CA PRO A 78 12.30 -23.03 -2.38
C PRO A 78 12.81 -23.09 -0.93
N PRO A 79 13.97 -23.70 -0.69
CA PRO A 79 14.57 -23.72 0.63
C PRO A 79 14.83 -22.29 1.10
N ILE A 80 14.61 -22.04 2.39
CA ILE A 80 14.98 -20.77 3.01
C ILE A 80 16.49 -20.65 2.93
N LEU A 81 16.98 -19.53 2.41
CA LEU A 81 18.41 -19.20 2.40
C LEU A 81 18.90 -19.13 3.86
N GLU A 82 19.90 -19.93 4.21
CA GLU A 82 20.47 -20.03 5.57
C GLU A 82 21.31 -18.80 5.97
N GLU A 83 21.56 -17.86 5.06
CA GLU A 83 22.24 -16.60 5.37
C GLU A 83 21.29 -15.64 6.09
N GLU A 84 21.27 -15.72 7.41
CA GLU A 84 20.71 -14.67 8.26
C GLU A 84 21.44 -13.35 7.95
N LEU A 85 20.72 -12.40 7.36
CA LEU A 85 21.20 -11.03 7.20
C LEU A 85 21.63 -10.49 8.56
N SER A 86 22.89 -10.07 8.67
CA SER A 86 23.46 -9.53 9.91
C SER A 86 22.57 -8.41 10.46
N PHE A 87 22.00 -8.62 11.65
CA PHE A 87 21.08 -7.69 12.31
C PHE A 87 21.65 -6.27 12.45
N CYS A 88 22.98 -6.13 12.59
CA CYS A 88 23.64 -4.84 12.73
C CYS A 88 23.53 -3.94 11.50
N CYS A 89 23.44 -4.50 10.29
CA CYS A 89 23.27 -3.72 9.07
C CYS A 89 21.79 -3.61 8.66
N LEU A 90 20.92 -4.48 9.20
CA LEU A 90 19.51 -4.53 8.83
C LEU A 90 18.74 -3.29 9.30
N GLU A 91 19.06 -2.74 10.47
CA GLU A 91 18.40 -1.55 11.01
C GLU A 91 18.72 -0.30 10.18
N GLU A 92 19.98 -0.11 9.80
CA GLU A 92 20.42 1.03 8.98
C GLU A 92 19.87 0.95 7.55
N ILE A 93 19.84 -0.26 6.96
CA ILE A 93 19.20 -0.51 5.65
C ILE A 93 17.69 -0.30 5.75
N ALA A 94 17.02 -0.82 6.78
CA ALA A 94 15.58 -0.66 6.96
C ALA A 94 15.18 0.80 7.18
N LEU A 95 16.00 1.60 7.85
CA LEU A 95 15.73 3.03 8.03
C LEU A 95 15.97 3.82 6.75
N SER A 96 17.01 3.50 5.98
CA SER A 96 17.34 4.22 4.75
C SER A 96 16.41 3.86 3.58
N GLU A 97 15.96 2.61 3.45
CA GLU A 97 15.11 2.16 2.33
C GLU A 97 13.61 2.35 2.56
N ARG A 98 13.20 2.81 3.75
CA ARG A 98 11.78 3.09 4.03
C ARG A 98 11.31 4.36 3.32
N LEU A 99 10.75 4.15 2.12
CA LEU A 99 10.07 5.16 1.31
C LEU A 99 9.05 5.96 2.14
N ASP A 100 8.33 5.33 3.06
CA ASP A 100 7.34 6.01 3.90
C ASP A 100 7.94 7.06 4.86
N LEU A 101 9.18 6.86 5.31
CA LEU A 101 9.92 7.83 6.12
C LEU A 101 10.50 8.93 5.24
N GLN A 102 11.06 8.56 4.08
CA GLN A 102 11.58 9.53 3.11
C GLN A 102 10.49 10.51 2.64
N VAL A 103 9.28 10.01 2.35
CA VAL A 103 8.12 10.85 2.00
C VAL A 103 7.79 11.84 3.13
N SER A 104 7.85 11.39 4.39
CA SER A 104 7.60 12.27 5.54
C SER A 104 8.68 13.34 5.70
N ILE A 105 9.95 13.01 5.44
CA ILE A 105 11.06 13.98 5.44
C ILE A 105 10.87 15.02 4.32
N TRP A 106 10.54 14.59 3.10
CA TRP A 106 10.28 15.51 1.99
C TRP A 106 9.09 16.44 2.25
N GLU A 107 8.05 15.97 2.94
CA GLU A 107 6.91 16.81 3.30
C GLU A 107 7.30 17.87 4.35
N ILE A 108 8.13 17.51 5.34
CA ILE A 108 8.71 18.46 6.30
C ILE A 108 9.54 19.53 5.57
N GLU A 109 10.43 19.12 4.66
CA GLU A 109 11.25 20.05 3.89
C GLU A 109 10.43 20.97 2.98
N ARG A 110 9.40 20.42 2.33
CA ARG A 110 8.48 21.19 1.49
C ARG A 110 7.79 22.28 2.31
N LEU A 111 7.26 21.93 3.48
CA LEU A 111 6.61 22.88 4.39
C LEU A 111 7.60 23.92 4.92
N ALA A 112 8.84 23.52 5.24
CA ALA A 112 9.91 24.43 5.64
C ALA A 112 10.27 25.44 4.53
N ARG A 113 10.41 24.99 3.27
CA ARG A 113 10.65 25.87 2.12
C ARG A 113 9.49 26.82 1.87
N MET A 114 8.25 26.33 1.97
CA MET A 114 7.05 27.16 1.85
C MET A 114 6.98 28.22 2.94
N PHE A 115 7.39 27.90 4.17
CA PHE A 115 7.44 28.85 5.27
C PHE A 115 8.38 30.03 4.96
N GLY A 116 9.58 29.77 4.41
CA GLY A 116 10.52 30.82 3.99
C GLY A 116 9.97 31.74 2.90
N ILE A 117 9.29 31.20 1.90
CA ILE A 117 8.65 31.98 0.82
C ILE A 117 7.47 32.81 1.37
N LYS A 118 6.69 32.24 2.30
CA LYS A 118 5.51 32.87 2.89
C LYS A 118 5.81 33.84 4.04
N GLN A 119 7.08 34.06 4.38
CA GLN A 119 7.46 35.10 5.32
C GLN A 119 7.52 36.50 4.65
N TRP A 120 7.83 36.57 3.35
CA TRP A 120 8.07 37.83 2.64
C TRP A 120 6.98 38.18 1.62
N TRP A 121 6.16 37.22 1.18
CA TRP A 121 5.15 37.41 0.13
C TRP A 121 4.16 38.56 0.34
N ALA A 122 3.86 38.92 1.59
CA ALA A 122 2.93 40.01 1.90
C ALA A 122 3.49 41.38 1.49
N TYR A 123 4.79 41.50 1.25
CA TYR A 123 5.48 42.75 0.91
C TYR A 123 6.00 42.80 -0.53
N THR A 124 5.70 41.78 -1.34
CA THR A 124 6.28 41.63 -2.70
C THR A 124 5.29 41.94 -3.82
N ASP A 125 4.12 42.48 -3.50
CA ASP A 125 3.09 42.77 -4.50
C ASP A 125 3.41 44.10 -5.21
N ALA A 126 4.35 44.05 -6.15
CA ALA A 126 4.80 45.18 -6.95
C ALA A 126 4.63 44.87 -8.45
N TYR A 127 3.98 45.78 -9.15
CA TYR A 127 3.70 45.71 -10.58
C TYR A 127 4.46 46.80 -11.31
N PHE A 128 5.05 46.43 -12.44
CA PHE A 128 5.64 47.37 -13.38
C PHE A 128 4.98 47.15 -14.74
N GLY A 129 4.50 48.22 -15.36
CA GLY A 129 3.79 48.16 -16.64
C GLY A 129 4.07 49.39 -17.48
N GLY A 130 3.91 49.26 -18.79
CA GLY A 130 3.98 50.40 -19.72
C GLY A 130 2.73 50.39 -20.59
N SER A 131 2.11 51.56 -20.76
CA SER A 131 1.01 51.74 -21.70
C SER A 131 1.46 52.58 -22.89
N TYR A 132 0.89 52.28 -24.06
CA TYR A 132 1.04 53.05 -25.28
C TYR A 132 -0.32 53.18 -25.94
N GLU A 133 -0.83 54.40 -26.04
CA GLU A 133 -2.06 54.73 -26.75
C GLU A 133 -1.78 55.72 -27.88
N LYS A 134 -2.54 55.59 -28.97
CA LYS A 134 -2.57 56.57 -30.06
C LYS A 134 -3.84 57.39 -29.89
N ASP A 135 -3.68 58.68 -29.71
CA ASP A 135 -4.81 59.60 -29.62
C ASP A 135 -5.47 59.78 -31.00
N ALA A 136 -6.72 60.25 -31.03
CA ALA A 136 -7.51 60.38 -32.27
C ALA A 136 -6.88 61.33 -33.31
N GLU A 137 -5.97 62.20 -32.86
CA GLU A 137 -5.20 63.16 -33.66
C GLU A 137 -3.82 62.63 -34.11
N GLY A 138 -3.49 61.37 -33.78
CA GLY A 138 -2.27 60.68 -34.25
C GLY A 138 -1.03 60.80 -33.37
N PHE A 139 -1.13 61.52 -32.24
CA PHE A 139 -0.05 61.59 -31.25
C PHE A 139 0.06 60.29 -30.45
N LYS A 140 1.30 59.78 -30.29
CA LYS A 140 1.58 58.60 -29.45
C LYS A 140 1.83 59.06 -28.03
N VAL A 141 0.96 58.67 -27.10
CA VAL A 141 1.14 58.92 -25.67
C VAL A 141 1.50 57.58 -25.03
N GLY A 142 2.67 57.51 -24.41
CA GLY A 142 3.13 56.31 -23.71
C GLY A 142 3.82 56.67 -22.41
N GLY A 143 3.66 55.81 -21.41
CA GLY A 143 4.22 56.03 -20.07
C GLY A 143 4.50 54.72 -19.36
N ALA A 144 5.59 54.70 -18.59
CA ALA A 144 5.89 53.63 -17.65
C ALA A 144 5.20 53.93 -16.30
N GLY A 145 4.58 52.91 -15.71
CA GLY A 145 3.94 52.97 -14.41
C GLY A 145 4.51 51.91 -13.48
N PHE A 146 4.69 52.28 -12.21
CA PHE A 146 5.01 51.39 -11.10
C PHE A 146 3.89 51.46 -10.07
N ALA A 147 3.41 50.33 -9.61
CA ALA A 147 2.42 50.22 -8.54
C ALA A 147 2.92 49.21 -7.51
N PHE A 148 2.77 49.51 -6.23
CA PHE A 148 3.05 48.57 -5.15
C PHE A 148 1.88 48.55 -4.17
N ALA A 149 1.49 47.36 -3.72
CA ALA A 149 0.46 47.19 -2.71
C ALA A 149 1.13 46.95 -1.35
N LEU A 150 0.85 47.84 -0.40
CA LEU A 150 1.24 47.67 0.99
C LEU A 150 0.01 47.19 1.80
N PRO A 151 -0.01 45.95 2.31
CA PRO A 151 -1.10 45.53 3.18
C PRO A 151 -1.06 46.30 4.49
N LEU A 152 -2.24 46.71 5.00
CA LEU A 152 -2.36 47.44 6.29
C LEU A 152 -2.95 46.58 7.43
N PHE A 153 -3.61 45.47 7.10
CA PHE A 153 -4.33 44.64 8.08
C PHE A 153 -4.07 43.14 7.90
N ASN A 154 -3.98 42.68 6.64
CA ASN A 154 -3.73 41.28 6.32
C ASN A 154 -2.30 41.11 5.80
N TYR A 155 -1.36 40.87 6.70
CA TYR A 155 0.05 40.61 6.39
C TYR A 155 0.35 39.11 6.26
N GLY A 156 -0.68 38.29 6.00
CA GLY A 156 -0.54 36.84 5.89
C GLY A 156 -0.37 36.09 7.21
N GLN A 157 -0.76 36.65 8.37
CA GLN A 157 -0.64 35.96 9.66
C GLN A 157 -1.40 34.62 9.71
N ALA A 158 -2.58 34.54 9.08
CA ALA A 158 -3.38 33.31 9.06
C ALA A 158 -2.69 32.20 8.25
N ASP A 159 -2.15 32.52 7.08
CA ASP A 159 -1.43 31.56 6.25
C ASP A 159 -0.14 31.08 6.91
N ARG A 160 0.58 31.96 7.60
CA ARG A 160 1.77 31.59 8.39
C ARG A 160 1.42 30.66 9.55
N ALA A 161 0.38 30.98 10.31
CA ALA A 161 -0.09 30.14 11.41
C ALA A 161 -0.54 28.75 10.90
N ARG A 162 -1.23 28.71 9.77
CA ARG A 162 -1.63 27.46 9.11
C ARG A 162 -0.41 26.63 8.69
N LEU A 163 0.58 27.23 8.03
CA LEU A 163 1.79 26.52 7.61
C LEU A 163 2.62 26.02 8.80
N GLN A 164 2.69 26.81 9.87
CA GLN A 164 3.33 26.40 11.11
C GLN A 164 2.62 25.19 11.74
N ALA A 165 1.29 25.19 11.78
CA ALA A 165 0.50 24.07 12.28
C ALA A 165 0.74 22.80 11.44
N LEU A 166 0.73 22.92 10.11
CA LEU A 166 1.01 21.81 9.19
C LEU A 166 2.43 21.26 9.36
N PHE A 167 3.42 22.14 9.54
CA PHE A 167 4.80 21.75 9.80
C PHE A 167 4.96 20.99 11.13
N MET A 168 4.33 21.46 12.19
CA MET A 168 4.34 20.74 13.48
C MET A 168 3.63 19.39 13.39
N GLN A 169 2.52 19.33 12.65
CA GLN A 169 1.81 18.08 12.38
C GLN A 169 2.68 17.08 11.61
N SER A 170 3.42 17.51 10.58
CA SER A 170 4.29 16.62 9.81
C SER A 170 5.45 16.06 10.63
N ILE A 171 6.03 16.88 11.53
CA ILE A 171 7.03 16.42 12.52
C ILE A 171 6.43 15.35 13.44
N HIS A 172 5.22 15.58 13.98
CA HIS A 172 4.56 14.58 14.83
C HIS A 172 4.30 13.25 14.11
N LEU A 173 3.88 13.32 12.84
CA LEU A 173 3.66 12.12 12.01
C LEU A 173 4.96 11.37 11.73
N TYR A 174 6.06 12.08 11.46
CA TYR A 174 7.39 11.47 11.31
C TYR A 174 7.81 10.72 12.59
N HIS A 175 7.70 11.36 13.75
CA HIS A 175 8.03 10.71 15.03
C HIS A 175 7.10 9.55 15.39
N ALA A 176 5.84 9.56 14.96
CA ALA A 176 4.92 8.43 15.15
C ALA A 176 5.31 7.23 14.27
N LYS A 177 5.64 7.47 12.99
CA LYS A 177 6.09 6.42 12.06
C LYS A 177 7.43 5.80 12.47
N ASN A 178 8.33 6.60 13.02
CA ASN A 178 9.63 6.11 13.49
C ASN A 178 9.49 5.21 14.73
N ARG A 179 8.61 5.57 15.67
CA ARG A 179 8.37 4.78 16.89
C ARG A 179 7.72 3.42 16.67
N ASN A 180 6.88 3.27 15.64
CA ASN A 180 6.26 1.98 15.30
C ASN A 180 7.23 0.99 14.62
N SER A 181 8.52 1.31 14.55
CA SER A 181 9.56 0.54 13.87
C SER A 181 10.57 -0.14 14.82
N SER A 182 10.53 0.21 16.10
CA SER A 182 11.34 -0.39 17.16
C SER A 182 10.49 -1.38 17.95
#